data_AF-A0A353H313-F1
#
_entry.id   AF-A0A353H313-F1
#
_cell.length_a   1.000
_cell.length_b   1.000
_cell.length_c   1.000
_cell.angle_alpha   90.00
_cell.angle_beta   90.00
_cell.angle_gamma   90.00
#
_symmetry.space_group_name_H-M   'P 1'
#
loop_
_entity.id
_entity.type
_entity.pdbx_description
1 polymer ?
#
loop_
_entity_poly.entity_id
_entity_poly.type
_entity_poly.pdbx_seq_one_letter_code
_entity_poly.pdbx_strand_id
1 'polypeptide(L)'
;GLRGRGGAGFPTGTKWSFLPNNIWPHYVVANADESEPGTFKDREILELNPFQFLEGLMLASFAVQANDSYIYFRGEFSEIFRKVEDRIRELEEKGYLGDNLFGTGYSLHLHPVLGAGAYICGEETALLESIEGRLGQPRLRPPFPAVVGLFGKPTVINNVETLTNLPIIIGKGVPHFRSQGTEKSPGTKVFCLSGRVKKPGNYELPLGTTFRELIFNHGEGILNDAKVKVIMPAGASSSLIEATEAALDTPMDYESVPALGAQLGSASVIVLDETVNISDLVNSTVHFFKHESCGKCTPCREGTYWMAHLTERITLGNAGKEDIDLLKTVALQMQNKCFCALGEFSIAAVLSGIDKFRADFEARVEK
;
A
#
# COMPACT_ATOMS: atom_id res chain seq x y z
N GLY A 1 11.10 -14.13 8.70
CA GLY A 1 10.23 -13.40 9.63
C GLY A 1 9.64 -12.16 8.99
N LEU A 2 10.43 -11.38 8.23
CA LEU A 2 9.93 -10.20 7.52
C LEU A 2 8.72 -10.53 6.64
N ARG A 3 7.73 -9.65 6.69
CA ARG A 3 6.51 -9.67 5.88
C ARG A 3 6.45 -8.41 5.03
N GLY A 4 5.94 -8.52 3.81
CA GLY A 4 5.84 -7.42 2.86
C GLY A 4 5.11 -6.22 3.45
N ARG A 5 5.72 -5.05 3.35
CA ARG A 5 5.28 -3.81 4.01
C ARG A 5 4.35 -2.94 3.17
N GLY A 6 4.12 -3.31 1.91
CA GLY A 6 3.27 -2.55 0.98
C GLY A 6 1.78 -2.87 1.04
N GLY A 7 1.32 -3.78 1.90
CA GLY A 7 -0.09 -4.20 1.86
C GLY A 7 -0.34 -5.52 2.58
N ALA A 8 -0.58 -6.59 1.81
CA ALA A 8 -1.08 -7.89 2.25
C ALA A 8 -0.19 -8.65 3.27
N GLY A 9 0.98 -8.13 3.65
CA GLY A 9 1.82 -8.78 4.66
C GLY A 9 2.34 -10.15 4.23
N PHE A 10 2.54 -10.42 2.93
CA PHE A 10 3.01 -11.74 2.51
C PHE A 10 4.46 -11.99 2.99
N PRO A 11 4.83 -13.18 3.50
CA PRO A 11 6.19 -13.45 3.98
C PRO A 11 7.25 -13.26 2.87
N THR A 12 8.20 -12.33 3.08
CA THR A 12 9.12 -11.88 2.03
C THR A 12 10.02 -12.99 1.50
N GLY A 13 10.66 -13.75 2.40
CA GLY A 13 11.54 -14.85 2.00
C GLY A 13 10.79 -15.99 1.30
N THR A 14 9.54 -16.27 1.69
CA THR A 14 8.69 -17.23 0.99
C THR A 14 8.35 -16.75 -0.42
N LYS A 15 8.07 -15.45 -0.61
CA LYS A 15 7.84 -14.86 -1.94
C LYS A 15 9.03 -15.12 -2.86
N TRP A 16 10.25 -14.94 -2.33
CA TRP A 16 11.48 -15.13 -3.09
C TRP A 16 11.75 -16.60 -3.42
N SER A 17 11.36 -17.53 -2.53
CA SER A 17 11.52 -18.97 -2.78
C SER A 17 10.68 -19.53 -3.93
N PHE A 18 9.73 -18.74 -4.45
CA PHE A 18 8.93 -19.13 -5.61
C PHE A 18 9.62 -18.90 -6.95
N LEU A 19 10.80 -18.25 -6.97
CA LEU A 19 11.52 -18.03 -8.20
C LEU A 19 12.11 -19.36 -8.71
N PRO A 20 11.84 -19.75 -9.97
CA PRO A 20 12.35 -20.98 -10.54
C PRO A 20 13.84 -20.84 -10.90
N ASN A 21 14.69 -21.68 -10.33
CA ASN A 21 16.14 -21.68 -10.60
C ASN A 21 16.56 -22.22 -11.99
N ASN A 22 15.60 -22.43 -12.89
CA ASN A 22 15.82 -22.93 -14.25
C ASN A 22 15.35 -21.96 -15.34
N ILE A 23 14.87 -20.77 -14.99
CA ILE A 23 14.42 -19.75 -15.95
C ILE A 23 15.18 -18.45 -15.67
N TRP A 24 15.93 -17.99 -16.66
CA TRP A 24 16.79 -16.80 -16.55
C TRP A 24 16.43 -15.76 -17.63
N PRO A 25 16.77 -14.48 -17.40
CA PRO A 25 17.29 -13.88 -16.16
C PRO A 25 16.22 -13.77 -15.05
N HIS A 26 16.64 -13.51 -13.82
CA HIS A 26 15.77 -13.06 -12.73
C HIS A 26 15.78 -11.53 -12.64
N TYR A 27 14.66 -10.93 -12.22
CA TYR A 27 14.55 -9.50 -11.96
C TYR A 27 14.06 -9.22 -10.53
N VAL A 28 14.49 -8.10 -9.96
CA VAL A 28 13.86 -7.49 -8.78
C VAL A 28 13.23 -6.17 -9.19
N VAL A 29 12.02 -5.92 -8.71
CA VAL A 29 11.34 -4.64 -8.91
C VAL A 29 10.99 -4.05 -7.55
N ALA A 30 11.57 -2.88 -7.25
CA ALA A 30 11.18 -2.05 -6.12
C ALA A 30 9.95 -1.23 -6.50
N ASN A 31 8.85 -1.43 -5.77
CA ASN A 31 7.62 -0.65 -5.93
C ASN A 31 7.70 0.61 -5.05
N ALA A 32 7.96 1.75 -5.70
CA ALA A 32 8.01 3.09 -5.13
C ALA A 32 6.87 3.98 -5.69
N ASP A 33 5.74 3.37 -6.08
CA ASP A 33 4.58 4.10 -6.59
C ASP A 33 3.82 4.81 -5.45
N GLU A 34 3.69 4.22 -4.25
CA GLU A 34 3.09 4.86 -3.07
C GLU A 34 1.88 5.80 -3.33
N SER A 35 0.97 5.37 -4.20
CA SER A 35 -0.19 6.20 -4.58
C SER A 35 -1.38 6.06 -3.63
N GLU A 36 -1.29 5.18 -2.62
CA GLU A 36 -2.35 4.92 -1.65
C GLU A 36 -2.60 6.16 -0.77
N PRO A 37 -3.82 6.73 -0.74
CA PRO A 37 -4.12 7.91 0.04
C PRO A 37 -3.76 7.75 1.51
N GLY A 38 -3.05 8.75 2.06
CA GLY A 38 -2.56 8.73 3.43
C GLY A 38 -1.25 7.95 3.63
N THR A 39 -0.66 7.37 2.59
CA THR A 39 0.65 6.70 2.67
C THR A 39 1.74 7.68 2.20
N PHE A 40 2.80 7.83 2.99
CA PHE A 40 3.92 8.75 2.69
C PHE A 40 5.24 8.31 3.35
N LYS A 41 5.38 7.01 3.62
CA LYS A 41 6.56 6.38 4.25
C LYS A 41 7.69 6.12 3.27
N ASP A 42 7.38 5.65 2.08
CA ASP A 42 8.33 5.32 1.02
C ASP A 42 8.94 6.60 0.48
N ARG A 43 8.12 7.65 0.33
CA ARG A 43 8.59 9.02 0.08
C ARG A 43 9.70 9.43 1.04
N GLU A 44 9.44 9.35 2.34
CA GLU A 44 10.39 9.82 3.35
C GLU A 44 11.66 8.95 3.39
N ILE A 45 11.53 7.64 3.21
CA ILE A 45 12.68 6.73 3.05
C ILE A 45 13.54 7.15 1.86
N LEU A 46 12.93 7.39 0.69
CA LEU A 46 13.66 7.74 -0.53
C LEU A 46 14.28 9.15 -0.45
N GLU A 47 13.62 10.09 0.21
CA GLU A 47 14.12 11.47 0.39
C GLU A 47 15.26 11.55 1.41
N LEU A 48 15.12 10.88 2.55
CA LEU A 48 16.00 11.08 3.71
C LEU A 48 17.05 9.96 3.88
N ASN A 49 16.76 8.75 3.43
CA ASN A 49 17.66 7.60 3.58
C ASN A 49 17.68 6.68 2.34
N PRO A 50 17.99 7.22 1.14
CA PRO A 50 17.97 6.44 -0.10
C PRO A 50 19.01 5.32 -0.11
N PHE A 51 20.16 5.48 0.57
CA PHE A 51 21.21 4.47 0.57
C PHE A 51 20.82 3.18 1.30
N GLN A 52 20.11 3.26 2.43
CA GLN A 52 19.62 2.05 3.10
C GLN A 52 18.61 1.30 2.23
N PHE A 53 17.76 2.03 1.50
CA PHE A 53 16.87 1.43 0.52
C PHE A 53 17.65 0.76 -0.62
N LEU A 54 18.61 1.46 -1.23
CA LEU A 54 19.42 0.95 -2.34
C LEU A 54 20.23 -0.28 -1.92
N GLU A 55 20.86 -0.26 -0.75
CA GLU A 55 21.56 -1.41 -0.17
C GLU A 55 20.60 -2.60 0.00
N GLY A 56 19.38 -2.34 0.50
CA GLY A 56 18.34 -3.36 0.60
C GLY A 56 17.95 -3.97 -0.76
N LEU A 57 17.82 -3.14 -1.80
CA LEU A 57 17.57 -3.59 -3.16
C LEU A 57 18.74 -4.42 -3.70
N MET A 58 19.98 -4.01 -3.44
CA MET A 58 21.18 -4.78 -3.82
C MET A 58 21.21 -6.15 -3.15
N LEU A 59 20.94 -6.21 -1.84
CA LEU A 59 20.88 -7.47 -1.09
C LEU A 59 19.76 -8.39 -1.61
N ALA A 60 18.59 -7.85 -1.91
CA ALA A 60 17.50 -8.62 -2.52
C ALA A 60 17.89 -9.17 -3.90
N SER A 61 18.51 -8.33 -4.73
CA SER A 61 18.96 -8.70 -6.08
C SER A 61 19.99 -9.82 -6.04
N PHE A 62 20.97 -9.72 -5.14
CA PHE A 62 21.96 -10.76 -4.93
C PHE A 62 21.32 -12.07 -4.44
N ALA A 63 20.40 -12.00 -3.47
CA ALA A 63 19.74 -13.17 -2.91
C ALA A 63 18.94 -13.96 -3.95
N VAL A 64 18.35 -13.28 -4.94
CA VAL A 64 17.62 -13.93 -6.04
C VAL A 64 18.44 -14.05 -7.32
N GLN A 65 19.74 -13.73 -7.30
CA GLN A 65 20.62 -13.82 -8.48
C GLN A 65 20.13 -12.99 -9.68
N ALA A 66 19.54 -11.82 -9.42
CA ALA A 66 19.20 -10.85 -10.45
C ALA A 66 20.42 -9.99 -10.78
N ASN A 67 20.68 -9.74 -12.07
CA ASN A 67 21.72 -8.82 -12.54
C ASN A 67 21.16 -7.45 -12.93
N ASP A 68 19.84 -7.37 -13.12
CA ASP A 68 19.13 -6.14 -13.42
C ASP A 68 17.95 -6.01 -12.46
N SER A 69 17.82 -4.83 -11.87
CA SER A 69 16.74 -4.52 -10.95
C SER A 69 16.14 -3.16 -11.28
N TYR A 70 14.82 -3.05 -11.14
CA TYR A 70 14.07 -1.86 -11.52
C TYR A 70 13.50 -1.17 -10.29
N ILE A 71 13.43 0.16 -10.33
CA ILE A 71 12.77 0.95 -9.28
C ILE A 71 11.66 1.73 -9.95
N TYR A 72 10.41 1.37 -9.67
CA TYR A 72 9.26 2.03 -10.27
C TYR A 72 8.76 3.14 -9.35
N PHE A 73 9.00 4.39 -9.73
CA PHE A 73 8.54 5.59 -9.03
C PHE A 73 7.20 6.03 -9.57
N ARG A 74 6.32 6.54 -8.71
CA ARG A 74 5.16 7.31 -9.18
C ARG A 74 5.60 8.57 -9.92
N GLY A 75 4.76 9.05 -10.83
CA GLY A 75 5.07 10.21 -11.67
C GLY A 75 5.34 11.49 -10.88
N GLU A 76 4.67 11.67 -9.75
CA GLU A 76 4.79 12.85 -8.90
C GLU A 76 6.09 12.89 -8.09
N PHE A 77 6.84 11.79 -8.05
CA PHE A 77 8.14 11.71 -7.39
C PHE A 77 9.30 12.12 -8.30
N SER A 78 9.07 12.99 -9.31
CA SER A 78 10.11 13.35 -10.29
C SER A 78 11.40 13.93 -9.68
N GLU A 79 11.31 14.65 -8.56
CA GLU A 79 12.50 15.17 -7.87
C GLU A 79 13.25 14.07 -7.10
N ILE A 80 12.50 13.17 -6.45
CA ILE A 80 13.04 12.03 -5.71
C ILE A 80 13.72 11.06 -6.69
N PHE A 81 13.08 10.81 -7.83
CA PHE A 81 13.63 10.04 -8.94
C PHE A 81 15.03 10.53 -9.34
N ARG A 82 15.18 11.82 -9.64
CA ARG A 82 16.48 12.41 -10.02
C ARG A 82 17.52 12.27 -8.90
N LYS A 83 17.11 12.51 -7.65
CA LYS A 83 18.00 12.32 -6.49
C LYS A 83 18.46 10.87 -6.37
N VAL A 84 17.58 9.89 -6.56
CA VAL A 84 17.95 8.47 -6.50
C VAL A 84 18.84 8.09 -7.69
N GLU A 85 18.60 8.61 -8.90
CA GLU A 85 19.51 8.44 -10.04
C GLU A 85 20.91 8.99 -9.76
N ASP A 86 21.03 10.15 -9.11
CA ASP A 86 22.32 10.69 -8.67
C ASP A 86 23.02 9.73 -7.68
N ARG A 87 22.27 9.13 -6.74
CA ARG A 87 22.83 8.17 -5.77
C ARG A 87 23.23 6.85 -6.40
N ILE A 88 22.51 6.39 -7.41
CA ILE A 88 22.89 5.20 -8.18
C ILE A 88 24.20 5.46 -8.91
N ARG A 89 24.33 6.60 -9.59
CA ARG A 89 25.59 6.99 -10.24
C ARG A 89 26.75 7.09 -9.26
N GLU A 90 26.52 7.65 -8.07
CA GLU A 90 27.54 7.70 -7.01
C GLU A 90 28.02 6.30 -6.58
N LEU A 91 27.11 5.32 -6.50
CA LEU A 91 27.45 3.93 -6.19
C LEU A 91 28.22 3.26 -7.33
N GLU A 92 27.85 3.54 -8.59
CA GLU A 92 28.57 3.04 -9.77
C GLU A 92 30.01 3.61 -9.84
N GLU A 93 30.18 4.92 -9.64
CA GLU A 93 31.50 5.59 -9.62
C GLU A 93 32.43 5.03 -8.53
N LYS A 94 31.86 4.61 -7.40
CA LYS A 94 32.59 3.99 -6.28
C LYS A 94 32.83 2.49 -6.47
N GLY A 95 32.28 1.87 -7.52
CA GLY A 95 32.38 0.43 -7.77
C GLY A 95 31.53 -0.42 -6.82
N TYR A 96 30.48 0.13 -6.23
CA TYR A 96 29.48 -0.59 -5.43
C TYR A 96 28.29 -1.08 -6.27
N LEU A 97 28.12 -0.56 -7.47
CA LEU A 97 27.19 -1.02 -8.51
C LEU A 97 27.94 -1.14 -9.85
N GLY A 98 27.35 -1.88 -10.80
CA GLY A 98 27.95 -2.16 -12.09
C GLY A 98 28.57 -3.55 -12.16
N ASP A 99 29.70 -3.67 -12.88
CA ASP A 99 30.27 -4.96 -13.26
C ASP A 99 31.28 -5.54 -12.28
N ASN A 100 31.28 -6.87 -12.16
CA ASN A 100 32.25 -7.65 -11.38
C ASN A 100 32.42 -7.15 -9.93
N LEU A 101 31.29 -7.00 -9.23
CA LEU A 101 31.21 -6.41 -7.91
C LEU A 101 32.08 -7.15 -6.90
N PHE A 102 32.83 -6.39 -6.11
CA PHE A 102 33.70 -6.89 -5.04
C PHE A 102 34.71 -7.97 -5.49
N GLY A 103 35.15 -7.93 -6.75
CA GLY A 103 36.07 -8.93 -7.32
C GLY A 103 35.43 -10.29 -7.59
N THR A 104 34.09 -10.35 -7.63
CA THR A 104 33.32 -11.54 -8.00
C THR A 104 32.88 -11.45 -9.46
N GLY A 105 32.32 -12.53 -10.02
CA GLY A 105 31.69 -12.50 -11.36
C GLY A 105 30.25 -11.98 -11.36
N TYR A 106 29.76 -11.43 -10.25
CA TYR A 106 28.40 -10.89 -10.14
C TYR A 106 28.38 -9.42 -10.54
N SER A 107 27.48 -9.05 -11.45
CA SER A 107 27.18 -7.66 -11.83
C SER A 107 25.77 -7.30 -11.38
N LEU A 108 25.53 -6.02 -11.06
CA LEU A 108 24.20 -5.51 -10.77
C LEU A 108 24.01 -4.10 -11.33
N HIS A 109 22.97 -3.94 -12.15
CA HIS A 109 22.51 -2.65 -12.66
C HIS A 109 21.13 -2.31 -12.11
N LEU A 110 20.97 -1.06 -11.68
CA LEU A 110 19.70 -0.54 -11.17
C LEU A 110 19.10 0.42 -12.19
N HIS A 111 17.83 0.20 -12.53
CA HIS A 111 17.10 0.92 -13.57
C HIS A 111 15.90 1.67 -12.96
N PRO A 112 16.06 2.94 -12.58
CA PRO A 112 14.93 3.79 -12.20
C PRO A 112 13.97 3.98 -13.38
N VAL A 113 12.67 3.85 -13.12
CA VAL A 113 11.59 4.10 -14.06
C VAL A 113 10.60 5.06 -13.43
N LEU A 114 10.27 6.14 -14.14
CA LEU A 114 9.27 7.12 -13.70
C LEU A 114 7.92 6.80 -14.34
N GLY A 115 6.92 6.53 -13.51
CA GLY A 115 5.53 6.37 -13.90
C GLY A 115 4.86 7.70 -14.28
N ALA A 116 3.54 7.67 -14.45
CA ALA A 116 2.77 8.81 -14.97
C ALA A 116 1.54 9.18 -14.12
N GLY A 117 1.59 8.90 -12.81
CA GLY A 117 0.56 9.32 -11.84
C GLY A 117 -0.72 8.46 -11.91
N ALA A 118 -0.57 7.14 -11.83
CA ALA A 118 -1.69 6.21 -11.85
C ALA A 118 -1.57 5.22 -10.69
N TYR A 119 -2.48 5.30 -9.72
CA TYR A 119 -2.50 4.43 -8.53
C TYR A 119 -2.53 2.95 -8.88
N ILE A 120 -3.24 2.60 -9.96
CA ILE A 120 -3.31 1.21 -10.42
C ILE A 120 -1.94 0.65 -10.82
N CYS A 121 -0.98 1.48 -11.23
CA CYS A 121 0.38 1.04 -11.51
C CYS A 121 1.17 0.66 -10.25
N GLY A 122 0.67 0.97 -9.05
CA GLY A 122 1.17 0.40 -7.80
C GLY A 122 0.78 -1.07 -7.60
N GLU A 123 -0.18 -1.61 -8.36
CA GLU A 123 -0.52 -3.03 -8.34
C GLU A 123 0.58 -3.87 -9.00
N GLU A 124 0.95 -4.99 -8.38
CA GLU A 124 2.14 -5.77 -8.76
C GLU A 124 2.24 -6.08 -10.26
N THR A 125 1.17 -6.46 -10.94
CA THR A 125 1.21 -6.82 -12.36
C THR A 125 1.01 -5.65 -13.31
N ALA A 126 0.24 -4.64 -12.91
CA ALA A 126 0.12 -3.38 -13.66
C ALA A 126 1.43 -2.61 -13.69
N LEU A 127 2.18 -2.67 -12.59
CA LEU A 127 3.53 -2.11 -12.47
C LEU A 127 4.45 -2.68 -13.55
N LEU A 128 4.42 -4.00 -13.74
CA LEU A 128 5.22 -4.68 -14.78
C LEU A 128 4.84 -4.22 -16.18
N GLU A 129 3.54 -4.15 -16.48
CA GLU A 129 3.07 -3.65 -17.78
C GLU A 129 3.53 -2.20 -18.01
N SER A 130 3.50 -1.36 -16.99
CA SER A 130 3.97 0.02 -17.10
C SER A 130 5.47 0.12 -17.35
N ILE A 131 6.31 -0.70 -16.70
CA ILE A 131 7.75 -0.78 -16.98
C ILE A 131 7.99 -1.25 -18.42
N GLU A 132 7.18 -2.18 -18.91
CA GLU A 132 7.24 -2.70 -20.28
C GLU A 132 6.72 -1.71 -21.35
N GLY A 133 6.35 -0.48 -20.96
CA GLY A 133 5.88 0.56 -21.87
C GLY A 133 4.44 0.36 -22.34
N ARG A 134 3.66 -0.49 -21.66
CA ARG A 134 2.24 -0.74 -21.94
C ARG A 134 1.36 0.08 -21.01
N LEU A 135 0.06 0.06 -21.26
CA LEU A 135 -0.92 0.61 -20.32
C LEU A 135 -0.84 -0.16 -18.99
N GLY A 136 -0.92 0.55 -17.87
CA GLY A 136 -0.90 0.00 -16.50
C GLY A 136 -2.15 -0.81 -16.15
N GLN A 137 -2.40 -1.88 -16.89
CA GLN A 137 -3.57 -2.73 -16.76
C GLN A 137 -3.15 -4.09 -16.18
N PRO A 138 -3.63 -4.48 -14.98
CA PRO A 138 -3.23 -5.72 -14.32
C PRO A 138 -3.36 -6.97 -15.20
N ARG A 139 -2.41 -7.90 -15.05
CA ARG A 139 -2.44 -9.23 -15.67
C ARG A 139 -3.35 -10.16 -14.87
N LEU A 140 -4.04 -11.06 -15.55
CA LEU A 140 -4.81 -12.10 -14.86
C LEU A 140 -3.84 -13.08 -14.19
N ARG A 141 -4.14 -13.49 -12.96
CA ARG A 141 -3.42 -14.54 -12.25
C ARG A 141 -4.25 -15.83 -12.29
N PRO A 142 -3.65 -17.00 -12.59
CA PRO A 142 -2.28 -17.27 -13.04
C PRO A 142 -1.98 -16.84 -14.51
N PRO A 143 -0.70 -16.66 -14.90
CA PRO A 143 0.53 -16.93 -14.13
C PRO A 143 0.91 -15.80 -13.14
N PHE A 144 1.64 -16.16 -12.08
CA PHE A 144 2.13 -15.21 -11.08
C PHE A 144 3.48 -14.57 -11.49
N PRO A 145 3.79 -13.34 -11.05
CA PRO A 145 5.05 -12.65 -11.37
C PRO A 145 6.32 -13.42 -11.03
N ALA A 146 6.28 -14.25 -9.98
CA ALA A 146 7.41 -15.09 -9.58
C ALA A 146 7.84 -16.09 -10.67
N VAL A 147 6.95 -16.43 -11.61
CA VAL A 147 7.23 -17.33 -12.74
C VAL A 147 7.24 -16.56 -14.06
N VAL A 148 6.24 -15.71 -14.29
CA VAL A 148 6.09 -14.90 -15.51
C VAL A 148 5.82 -13.45 -15.10
N GLY A 149 6.88 -12.72 -14.82
CA GLY A 149 6.90 -11.33 -14.39
C GLY A 149 7.37 -10.38 -15.48
N LEU A 150 8.34 -9.53 -15.14
CA LEU A 150 8.89 -8.52 -16.03
C LEU A 150 9.53 -9.16 -17.27
N PHE A 151 9.14 -8.69 -18.45
CA PHE A 151 9.59 -9.25 -19.75
C PHE A 151 9.32 -10.76 -19.88
N GLY A 152 8.30 -11.25 -19.19
CA GLY A 152 7.96 -12.68 -19.15
C GLY A 152 8.95 -13.55 -18.37
N LYS A 153 9.78 -12.96 -17.51
CA LYS A 153 10.80 -13.65 -16.72
C LYS A 153 10.47 -13.64 -15.23
N PRO A 154 11.04 -14.56 -14.42
CA PRO A 154 10.83 -14.58 -12.98
C PRO A 154 11.16 -13.24 -12.34
N THR A 155 10.23 -12.69 -11.57
CA THR A 155 10.40 -11.38 -10.95
C THR A 155 9.87 -11.38 -9.52
N VAL A 156 10.68 -10.88 -8.59
CA VAL A 156 10.20 -10.50 -7.26
C VAL A 156 9.87 -9.01 -7.25
N ILE A 157 8.72 -8.67 -6.67
CA ILE A 157 8.30 -7.29 -6.48
C ILE A 157 8.21 -7.03 -4.98
N ASN A 158 8.89 -5.99 -4.50
CA ASN A 158 8.88 -5.63 -3.09
C ASN A 158 8.69 -4.12 -2.94
N ASN A 159 7.89 -3.72 -1.94
CA ASN A 159 7.73 -2.31 -1.57
C ASN A 159 9.04 -1.77 -0.97
N VAL A 160 9.30 -0.46 -1.14
CA VAL A 160 10.48 0.26 -0.63
C VAL A 160 10.75 -0.06 0.84
N GLU A 161 9.78 0.14 1.75
CA GLU A 161 9.94 -0.18 3.18
C GLU A 161 10.38 -1.63 3.44
N THR A 162 9.92 -2.59 2.61
CA THR A 162 10.32 -3.99 2.75
C THR A 162 11.81 -4.18 2.47
N LEU A 163 12.33 -3.52 1.43
CA LEU A 163 13.73 -3.60 1.04
C LEU A 163 14.61 -2.87 2.05
N THR A 164 14.18 -1.70 2.55
CA THR A 164 14.89 -0.91 3.57
C THR A 164 15.12 -1.66 4.88
N ASN A 165 14.31 -2.68 5.19
CA ASN A 165 14.50 -3.53 6.36
C ASN A 165 15.67 -4.53 6.20
N LEU A 166 16.11 -4.83 4.98
CA LEU A 166 17.08 -5.90 4.72
C LEU A 166 18.49 -5.61 5.29
N PRO A 167 19.08 -4.41 5.15
CA PRO A 167 20.42 -4.14 5.70
C PRO A 167 20.49 -4.37 7.21
N ILE A 168 19.47 -3.94 7.97
CA ILE A 168 19.42 -4.14 9.42
C ILE A 168 19.29 -5.63 9.77
N ILE A 169 18.47 -6.38 9.03
CA ILE A 169 18.30 -7.82 9.26
C ILE A 169 19.60 -8.58 9.02
N ILE A 170 20.33 -8.24 7.95
CA ILE A 170 21.61 -8.89 7.62
C ILE A 170 22.70 -8.45 8.60
N GLY A 171 22.80 -7.16 8.90
CA GLY A 171 23.86 -6.61 9.75
C GLY A 171 23.72 -6.96 11.24
N LYS A 172 22.50 -7.00 11.78
CA LYS A 172 22.24 -7.29 13.21
C LYS A 172 21.71 -8.70 13.49
N GLY A 173 21.34 -9.43 12.44
CA GLY A 173 20.84 -10.79 12.52
C GLY A 173 19.34 -10.91 12.83
N VAL A 174 18.81 -12.09 12.54
CA VAL A 174 17.39 -12.42 12.71
C VAL A 174 16.87 -12.26 14.15
N PRO A 175 17.61 -12.62 15.22
CA PRO A 175 17.14 -12.44 16.59
C PRO A 175 16.86 -10.97 16.93
N HIS A 176 17.69 -10.04 16.44
CA HIS A 176 17.47 -8.61 16.65
C HIS A 176 16.19 -8.13 15.96
N PHE A 177 15.97 -8.55 14.71
CA PHE A 177 14.73 -8.19 13.99
C PHE A 177 13.48 -8.78 14.66
N ARG A 178 13.57 -10.01 15.18
CA ARG A 178 12.46 -10.70 15.86
C ARG A 178 12.25 -10.27 17.31
N SER A 179 13.17 -9.52 17.92
CA SER A 179 12.96 -8.98 19.27
C SER A 179 11.98 -7.80 19.29
N GLN A 180 11.64 -7.27 18.11
CA GLN A 180 10.61 -6.28 17.91
C GLN A 180 9.38 -6.92 17.26
N GLY A 181 8.21 -6.33 17.51
CA GLY A 181 6.95 -6.78 16.96
C GLY A 181 6.34 -7.96 17.72
N THR A 182 5.32 -8.59 17.14
CA THR A 182 4.72 -9.81 17.70
C THR A 182 5.39 -11.07 17.16
N GLU A 183 5.09 -12.23 17.75
CA GLU A 183 5.66 -13.52 17.35
C GLU A 183 5.41 -13.83 15.86
N LYS A 184 4.18 -13.56 15.39
CA LYS A 184 3.69 -13.80 14.02
C LYS A 184 3.97 -12.62 13.07
N SER A 185 4.10 -11.42 13.63
CA SER A 185 4.40 -10.20 12.89
C SER A 185 5.63 -9.50 13.46
N PRO A 186 6.84 -10.06 13.23
CA PRO A 186 8.07 -9.51 13.77
C PRO A 186 8.53 -8.24 13.02
N GLY A 187 9.36 -7.48 13.71
CA GLY A 187 9.97 -6.24 13.25
C GLY A 187 9.10 -5.01 13.47
N THR A 188 9.61 -3.88 12.98
CA THR A 188 8.91 -2.61 12.98
C THR A 188 8.12 -2.42 11.68
N LYS A 189 7.21 -1.46 11.72
CA LYS A 189 6.53 -0.90 10.56
C LYS A 189 6.51 0.62 10.66
N VAL A 190 6.64 1.30 9.53
CA VAL A 190 6.41 2.75 9.46
C VAL A 190 4.90 2.99 9.33
N PHE A 191 4.30 3.55 10.36
CA PHE A 191 2.88 3.92 10.41
C PHE A 191 2.72 5.36 9.92
N CYS A 192 1.97 5.58 8.84
CA CYS A 192 1.66 6.92 8.33
C CYS A 192 0.39 7.41 9.04
N LEU A 193 0.52 8.25 10.06
CA LEU A 193 -0.62 8.81 10.80
C LEU A 193 -1.09 10.11 10.14
N SER A 194 -2.36 10.17 9.76
CA SER A 194 -2.94 11.36 9.11
C SER A 194 -4.43 11.55 9.45
N GLY A 195 -5.06 12.57 8.88
CA GLY A 195 -6.45 12.94 9.14
C GLY A 195 -6.59 13.99 10.24
N ARG A 196 -7.53 13.80 11.15
CA ARG A 196 -7.94 14.75 12.21
C ARG A 196 -7.08 14.67 13.48
N VAL A 197 -5.80 14.32 13.35
CA VAL A 197 -4.84 14.22 14.48
C VAL A 197 -4.09 15.53 14.70
N LYS A 198 -3.62 15.80 15.92
CA LYS A 198 -2.84 17.02 16.23
C LYS A 198 -1.45 16.99 15.61
N LYS A 199 -0.83 15.81 15.58
CA LYS A 199 0.51 15.61 15.04
C LYS A 199 0.52 14.49 13.98
N PRO A 200 0.19 14.81 12.71
CA PRO A 200 0.34 13.86 11.62
C PRO A 200 1.81 13.65 11.29
N GLY A 201 2.16 12.45 10.82
CA GLY A 201 3.55 12.10 10.49
C GLY A 201 3.76 10.61 10.33
N ASN A 202 5.00 10.24 9.99
CA ASN A 202 5.44 8.85 9.97
C ASN A 202 6.05 8.47 11.32
N TYR A 203 5.65 7.31 11.83
CA TYR A 203 6.14 6.76 13.09
C TYR A 203 6.61 5.33 12.87
N GLU A 204 7.91 5.08 13.02
CA GLU A 204 8.43 3.72 13.02
C GLU A 204 8.23 3.08 14.40
N LEU A 205 7.32 2.11 14.48
CA LEU A 205 6.94 1.45 15.72
C LEU A 205 6.95 -0.07 15.56
N PRO A 206 7.12 -0.85 16.64
CA PRO A 206 6.95 -2.30 16.60
C PRO A 206 5.55 -2.71 16.12
N LEU A 207 5.46 -3.74 15.28
CA LEU A 207 4.15 -4.33 14.95
C LEU A 207 3.47 -4.86 16.22
N GLY A 208 2.20 -4.52 16.43
CA GLY A 208 1.48 -4.80 17.66
C GLY A 208 1.33 -3.60 18.61
N THR A 209 1.98 -2.47 18.34
CA THR A 209 1.59 -1.18 18.93
C THR A 209 0.10 -0.91 18.66
N THR A 210 -0.65 -0.45 19.66
CA THR A 210 -2.11 -0.27 19.53
C THR A 210 -2.47 1.01 18.78
N PHE A 211 -3.68 1.07 18.21
CA PHE A 211 -4.20 2.32 17.64
C PHE A 211 -4.21 3.46 18.66
N ARG A 212 -4.56 3.17 19.93
CA ARG A 212 -4.56 4.16 21.01
C ARG A 212 -3.18 4.78 21.21
N GLU A 213 -2.14 3.95 21.30
CA GLU A 213 -0.78 4.42 21.47
C GLU A 213 -0.34 5.31 20.30
N LEU A 214 -0.58 4.86 19.05
CA LEU A 214 -0.26 5.68 17.87
C LEU A 214 -1.01 7.02 17.88
N ILE A 215 -2.30 7.03 18.15
CA ILE A 215 -3.14 8.23 18.06
C ILE A 215 -2.86 9.21 19.20
N PHE A 216 -2.83 8.73 20.44
CA PHE A 216 -2.80 9.60 21.62
C PHE A 216 -1.39 9.84 22.14
N ASN A 217 -0.48 8.87 22.07
CA ASN A 217 0.89 9.06 22.56
C ASN A 217 1.77 9.70 21.49
N HIS A 218 1.70 9.21 20.25
CA HIS A 218 2.54 9.69 19.15
C HIS A 218 1.89 10.83 18.35
N GLY A 219 0.59 10.72 18.07
CA GLY A 219 -0.21 11.73 17.36
C GLY A 219 -0.72 12.88 18.22
N GLU A 220 -0.45 12.83 19.54
CA GLU A 220 -0.86 13.83 20.55
C GLU A 220 -2.39 14.06 20.64
N GLY A 221 -3.18 13.10 20.16
CA GLY A 221 -4.64 13.11 20.18
C GLY A 221 -5.26 13.77 18.95
N ILE A 222 -6.53 14.14 19.08
CA ILE A 222 -7.39 14.62 17.99
C ILE A 222 -7.51 16.13 18.01
N LEU A 223 -7.62 16.74 16.82
CA LEU A 223 -7.85 18.18 16.68
C LEU A 223 -9.08 18.62 17.49
N ASN A 224 -8.96 19.74 18.20
CA ASN A 224 -9.99 20.29 19.09
C ASN A 224 -10.45 19.35 20.22
N ASP A 225 -9.65 18.33 20.56
CA ASP A 225 -9.99 17.33 21.59
C ASP A 225 -11.32 16.60 21.31
N ALA A 226 -11.68 16.50 20.02
CA ALA A 226 -12.86 15.78 19.58
C ALA A 226 -12.70 14.26 19.76
N LYS A 227 -13.80 13.52 19.71
CA LYS A 227 -13.77 12.06 19.78
C LYS A 227 -13.42 11.44 18.43
N VAL A 228 -12.62 10.37 18.48
CA VAL A 228 -12.39 9.52 17.30
C VAL A 228 -13.70 8.84 16.92
N LYS A 229 -14.09 8.93 15.65
CA LYS A 229 -15.27 8.26 15.10
C LYS A 229 -14.86 7.06 14.25
N VAL A 230 -13.88 7.26 13.36
CA VAL A 230 -13.45 6.26 12.37
C VAL A 230 -11.94 6.16 12.30
N ILE A 231 -11.46 4.94 12.12
CA ILE A 231 -10.07 4.62 11.78
C ILE A 231 -10.06 3.90 10.44
N MET A 232 -9.26 4.38 9.50
CA MET A 232 -8.92 3.71 8.24
C MET A 232 -7.49 3.18 8.36
N PRO A 233 -7.29 1.89 8.65
CA PRO A 233 -5.96 1.36 8.99
C PRO A 233 -5.00 1.19 7.81
N ALA A 234 -5.49 1.27 6.57
CA ALA A 234 -4.70 1.09 5.36
C ALA A 234 -5.09 2.07 4.25
N GLY A 235 -5.21 3.36 4.58
CA GLY A 235 -5.58 4.39 3.63
C GLY A 235 -7.00 4.21 3.09
N ALA A 236 -7.26 4.76 1.90
CA ALA A 236 -8.57 4.70 1.24
C ALA A 236 -9.02 3.28 0.89
N SER A 237 -8.08 2.34 0.70
CA SER A 237 -8.36 0.94 0.36
C SER A 237 -8.89 0.10 1.54
N SER A 238 -8.92 0.66 2.75
CA SER A 238 -9.34 -0.05 3.95
C SER A 238 -10.84 0.01 4.22
N SER A 239 -11.37 -1.04 4.84
CA SER A 239 -12.66 -0.97 5.52
C SER A 239 -12.58 0.00 6.70
N LEU A 240 -13.67 0.74 6.93
CA LEU A 240 -13.81 1.65 8.06
C LEU A 240 -13.91 0.85 9.37
N ILE A 241 -13.12 1.22 10.36
CA ILE A 241 -13.22 0.72 11.74
C ILE A 241 -13.94 1.78 12.58
N GLU A 242 -15.01 1.39 13.27
CA GLU A 242 -15.63 2.22 14.31
C GLU A 242 -14.71 2.26 15.54
N ALA A 243 -14.42 3.47 16.01
CA ALA A 243 -13.46 3.72 17.08
C ALA A 243 -14.04 3.43 18.48
N THR A 244 -14.44 2.17 18.70
CA THR A 244 -14.77 1.65 20.03
C THR A 244 -13.51 1.55 20.90
N GLU A 245 -13.65 1.47 22.23
CA GLU A 245 -12.50 1.26 23.13
C GLU A 245 -11.70 0.00 22.76
N ALA A 246 -12.41 -1.09 22.42
CA ALA A 246 -11.77 -2.33 21.96
C ALA A 246 -10.99 -2.15 20.65
N ALA A 247 -11.53 -1.35 19.70
CA ALA A 247 -10.83 -1.03 18.47
C ALA A 247 -9.57 -0.18 18.74
N LEU A 248 -9.64 0.80 19.63
CA LEU A 248 -8.48 1.62 20.02
C LEU A 248 -7.39 0.79 20.69
N ASP A 249 -7.75 -0.20 21.51
CA ASP A 249 -6.80 -1.10 22.18
C ASP A 249 -6.34 -2.28 21.32
N THR A 250 -6.80 -2.37 20.06
CA THR A 250 -6.39 -3.45 19.16
C THR A 250 -4.93 -3.26 18.73
N PRO A 251 -4.07 -4.29 18.87
CA PRO A 251 -2.72 -4.28 18.32
C PRO A 251 -2.71 -4.11 16.80
N MET A 252 -1.89 -3.20 16.28
CA MET A 252 -1.73 -3.01 14.85
C MET A 252 -0.71 -4.02 14.29
N ASP A 253 -1.20 -5.21 14.00
CA ASP A 253 -0.49 -6.26 13.28
C ASP A 253 -1.38 -6.95 12.24
N TYR A 254 -0.81 -7.85 11.45
CA TYR A 254 -1.53 -8.51 10.35
C TYR A 254 -2.53 -9.59 10.83
N GLU A 255 -2.54 -9.93 12.11
CA GLU A 255 -3.44 -10.94 12.69
C GLU A 255 -4.65 -10.32 13.40
N SER A 256 -4.42 -9.24 14.13
CA SER A 256 -5.36 -8.60 15.04
C SER A 256 -6.29 -7.63 14.31
N VAL A 257 -5.79 -6.82 13.37
CA VAL A 257 -6.62 -5.86 12.61
C VAL A 257 -7.73 -6.56 11.78
N PRO A 258 -7.50 -7.73 11.14
CA PRO A 258 -8.57 -8.53 10.54
C PRO A 258 -9.76 -8.86 11.44
N ALA A 259 -9.56 -8.99 12.76
CA ALA A 259 -10.66 -9.24 13.69
C ALA A 259 -11.65 -8.06 13.78
N LEU A 260 -11.25 -6.86 13.36
CA LEU A 260 -12.11 -5.67 13.26
C LEU A 260 -12.81 -5.54 11.90
N GLY A 261 -12.64 -6.52 11.01
CA GLY A 261 -13.19 -6.50 9.65
C GLY A 261 -12.43 -5.57 8.69
N ALA A 262 -11.17 -5.26 8.99
CA ALA A 262 -10.30 -4.41 8.19
C ALA A 262 -8.91 -5.04 8.01
N GLN A 263 -8.00 -4.37 7.32
CA GLN A 263 -6.65 -4.88 7.05
C GLN A 263 -5.63 -3.80 7.39
N LEU A 264 -4.46 -4.18 7.88
CA LEU A 264 -3.39 -3.22 8.20
C LEU A 264 -2.75 -2.60 6.95
N GLY A 265 -2.70 -3.36 5.84
CA GLY A 265 -2.18 -2.88 4.55
C GLY A 265 -0.81 -2.18 4.64
N SER A 266 -0.71 -0.99 4.05
CA SER A 266 0.50 -0.15 4.10
C SER A 266 0.78 0.48 5.47
N ALA A 267 -0.11 0.29 6.45
CA ALA A 267 -0.17 1.01 7.73
C ALA A 267 -0.31 2.54 7.57
N SER A 268 -1.03 2.96 6.53
CA SER A 268 -1.57 4.30 6.46
C SER A 268 -2.81 4.40 7.35
N VAL A 269 -2.63 5.01 8.53
CA VAL A 269 -3.68 5.17 9.52
C VAL A 269 -4.29 6.56 9.37
N ILE A 270 -5.45 6.65 8.73
CA ILE A 270 -6.24 7.90 8.64
C ILE A 270 -7.28 7.88 9.76
N VAL A 271 -7.25 8.91 10.61
CA VAL A 271 -8.14 9.04 11.75
C VAL A 271 -9.12 10.17 11.50
N LEU A 272 -10.41 9.91 11.71
CA LEU A 272 -11.48 10.89 11.53
C LEU A 272 -12.28 11.05 12.83
N ASP A 273 -12.64 12.28 13.14
CA ASP A 273 -13.38 12.61 14.35
C ASP A 273 -14.90 12.66 14.09
N GLU A 274 -15.66 12.92 15.16
CA GLU A 274 -17.12 12.97 15.11
C GLU A 274 -17.72 14.09 14.24
N THR A 275 -16.91 15.05 13.77
CA THR A 275 -17.35 16.13 12.89
C THR A 275 -17.49 15.71 11.43
N VAL A 276 -16.95 14.55 11.06
CA VAL A 276 -16.95 14.05 9.68
C VAL A 276 -18.20 13.20 9.42
N ASN A 277 -18.93 13.54 8.35
CA ASN A 277 -20.00 12.70 7.83
C ASN A 277 -19.42 11.59 6.93
N ILE A 278 -19.75 10.35 7.22
CA ILE A 278 -19.18 9.17 6.55
C ILE A 278 -19.67 9.04 5.11
N SER A 279 -20.84 9.58 4.74
CA SER A 279 -21.26 9.61 3.34
C SER A 279 -20.34 10.48 2.48
N ASP A 280 -19.83 11.60 3.01
CA ASP A 280 -18.86 12.45 2.29
C ASP A 280 -17.50 11.75 2.14
N LEU A 281 -17.06 11.04 3.19
CA LEU A 281 -15.85 10.23 3.15
C LEU A 281 -15.95 9.14 2.08
N VAL A 282 -17.04 8.38 2.09
CA VAL A 282 -17.29 7.31 1.12
C VAL A 282 -17.40 7.87 -0.29
N ASN A 283 -18.03 9.04 -0.48
CA ASN A 283 -18.03 9.71 -1.76
C ASN A 283 -16.59 10.03 -2.23
N SER A 284 -15.76 10.60 -1.37
CA SER A 284 -14.37 10.91 -1.70
C SER A 284 -13.55 9.67 -2.10
N THR A 285 -13.66 8.56 -1.34
CA THR A 285 -12.93 7.32 -1.65
C THR A 285 -13.43 6.67 -2.94
N VAL A 286 -14.74 6.64 -3.18
CA VAL A 286 -15.31 6.10 -4.43
C VAL A 286 -14.87 6.93 -5.63
N HIS A 287 -14.84 8.26 -5.52
CA HIS A 287 -14.35 9.14 -6.58
C HIS A 287 -12.86 8.90 -6.88
N PHE A 288 -12.05 8.69 -5.85
CA PHE A 288 -10.65 8.29 -6.01
C PHE A 288 -10.54 6.97 -6.81
N PHE A 289 -11.19 5.90 -6.37
CA PHE A 289 -11.11 4.61 -7.09
C PHE A 289 -11.75 4.60 -8.47
N LYS A 290 -12.74 5.46 -8.72
CA LYS A 290 -13.28 5.71 -10.06
C LYS A 290 -12.21 6.35 -10.95
N HIS A 291 -11.52 7.38 -10.46
CA HIS A 291 -10.47 8.07 -11.22
C HIS A 291 -9.29 7.13 -11.51
N GLU A 292 -8.91 6.34 -10.52
CA GLU A 292 -7.74 5.45 -10.56
C GLU A 292 -8.00 4.07 -11.17
N SER A 293 -9.24 3.80 -11.61
CA SER A 293 -9.56 2.55 -12.28
C SER A 293 -8.90 2.50 -13.67
N CYS A 294 -8.12 1.46 -13.96
CA CYS A 294 -7.57 1.23 -15.30
C CYS A 294 -8.62 0.89 -16.37
N GLY A 295 -9.89 0.69 -15.98
CA GLY A 295 -11.01 0.42 -16.90
C GLY A 295 -11.03 -0.97 -17.55
N LYS A 296 -10.12 -1.89 -17.19
CA LYS A 296 -10.01 -3.20 -17.86
C LYS A 296 -11.19 -4.15 -17.60
N CYS A 297 -11.67 -4.22 -16.35
CA CYS A 297 -12.74 -5.15 -15.99
C CYS A 297 -14.07 -4.42 -15.77
N THR A 298 -15.14 -4.91 -16.41
CA THR A 298 -16.47 -4.29 -16.37
C THR A 298 -17.00 -4.07 -14.95
N PRO A 299 -16.89 -5.03 -14.00
CA PRO A 299 -17.38 -4.82 -12.65
C PRO A 299 -16.72 -3.63 -11.97
N CYS A 300 -15.40 -3.45 -12.12
CA CYS A 300 -14.72 -2.28 -11.58
C CYS A 300 -15.07 -1.00 -12.35
N ARG A 301 -14.92 -1.01 -13.69
CA ARG A 301 -15.08 0.19 -14.53
C ARG A 301 -16.47 0.80 -14.40
N GLU A 302 -17.50 -0.02 -14.53
CA GLU A 302 -18.89 0.43 -14.46
C GLU A 302 -19.35 0.55 -13.01
N GLY A 303 -18.92 -0.36 -12.13
CA GLY A 303 -19.32 -0.37 -10.73
C GLY A 303 -18.87 0.88 -9.98
N THR A 304 -17.62 1.31 -10.13
CA THR A 304 -17.14 2.56 -9.49
C THR A 304 -17.82 3.80 -10.08
N TYR A 305 -18.17 3.78 -11.38
CA TYR A 305 -18.97 4.84 -12.00
C TYR A 305 -20.35 4.95 -11.34
N TRP A 306 -21.07 3.82 -11.19
CA TRP A 306 -22.39 3.77 -10.57
C TRP A 306 -22.35 4.14 -9.09
N MET A 307 -21.37 3.62 -8.34
CA MET A 307 -21.20 3.99 -6.93
C MET A 307 -20.95 5.49 -6.79
N ALA A 308 -20.09 6.09 -7.62
CA ALA A 308 -19.80 7.53 -7.56
C ALA A 308 -21.06 8.36 -7.82
N HIS A 309 -21.90 7.96 -8.78
CA HIS A 309 -23.15 8.64 -9.06
C HIS A 309 -24.13 8.59 -7.87
N LEU A 310 -24.23 7.42 -7.22
CA LEU A 310 -25.10 7.23 -6.05
C LEU A 310 -24.58 8.01 -4.83
N THR A 311 -23.28 7.97 -4.55
CA THR A 311 -22.68 8.71 -3.42
C THR A 311 -22.77 10.22 -3.62
N GLU A 312 -22.65 10.71 -4.86
CA GLU A 312 -22.84 12.13 -5.18
C GLU A 312 -24.29 12.58 -4.95
N ARG A 313 -25.27 11.77 -5.37
CA ARG A 313 -26.68 12.05 -5.09
C ARG A 313 -26.99 12.06 -3.59
N ILE A 314 -26.44 11.11 -2.84
CA ILE A 314 -26.60 11.03 -1.38
C ILE A 314 -25.98 12.26 -0.72
N THR A 315 -24.75 12.62 -1.05
CA THR A 315 -24.07 13.76 -0.40
C THR A 315 -24.75 15.10 -0.72
N LEU A 316 -25.33 15.26 -1.92
CA LEU A 316 -26.11 16.44 -2.32
C LEU A 316 -27.55 16.47 -1.78
N GLY A 317 -28.03 15.40 -1.13
CA GLY A 317 -29.41 15.29 -0.64
C GLY A 317 -30.47 15.11 -1.74
N ASN A 318 -30.07 14.59 -2.89
CA ASN A 318 -30.94 14.32 -4.05
C ASN A 318 -31.25 12.81 -4.20
N ALA A 319 -31.08 12.03 -3.14
CA ALA A 319 -31.23 10.58 -3.12
C ALA A 319 -32.35 10.15 -2.16
N GLY A 320 -32.96 9.01 -2.43
CA GLY A 320 -33.90 8.34 -1.52
C GLY A 320 -33.21 7.30 -0.63
N LYS A 321 -33.95 6.70 0.33
CA LYS A 321 -33.41 5.61 1.17
C LYS A 321 -33.04 4.37 0.35
N GLU A 322 -33.78 4.13 -0.72
CA GLU A 322 -33.55 3.07 -1.70
C GLU A 322 -32.20 3.22 -2.42
N ASP A 323 -31.69 4.45 -2.59
CA ASP A 323 -30.39 4.70 -3.21
C ASP A 323 -29.24 4.21 -2.31
N ILE A 324 -29.41 4.23 -0.98
CA ILE A 324 -28.43 3.68 -0.02
C ILE A 324 -28.34 2.16 -0.17
N ASP A 325 -29.49 1.48 -0.25
CA ASP A 325 -29.53 0.03 -0.42
C ASP A 325 -29.07 -0.40 -1.82
N LEU A 326 -29.35 0.42 -2.84
CA LEU A 326 -28.83 0.23 -4.19
C LEU A 326 -27.30 0.39 -4.22
N LEU A 327 -26.74 1.40 -3.56
CA LEU A 327 -25.30 1.60 -3.44
C LEU A 327 -24.61 0.35 -2.85
N LYS A 328 -25.16 -0.18 -1.75
CA LYS A 328 -24.68 -1.44 -1.15
C LYS A 328 -24.78 -2.62 -2.12
N THR A 329 -25.88 -2.70 -2.87
CA THR A 329 -26.10 -3.76 -3.86
C THR A 329 -25.07 -3.70 -4.99
N VAL A 330 -24.78 -2.51 -5.53
CA VAL A 330 -23.76 -2.30 -6.56
C VAL A 330 -22.39 -2.76 -6.04
N ALA A 331 -22.01 -2.34 -4.84
CA ALA A 331 -20.75 -2.73 -4.21
C ALA A 331 -20.62 -4.27 -4.07
N LEU A 332 -21.66 -4.94 -3.58
CA LEU A 332 -21.69 -6.41 -3.48
C LEU A 332 -21.61 -7.10 -4.84
N GLN A 333 -22.14 -6.49 -5.91
CA GLN A 333 -22.04 -7.05 -7.26
C GLN A 333 -20.62 -6.99 -7.83
N MET A 334 -19.76 -6.08 -7.36
CA MET A 334 -18.35 -5.99 -7.77
C MET A 334 -17.45 -6.99 -7.05
N GLN A 335 -17.83 -7.38 -5.83
CA GLN A 335 -17.05 -8.22 -4.94
C GLN A 335 -16.65 -9.54 -5.60
N ASN A 336 -15.37 -9.88 -5.52
CA ASN A 336 -14.70 -11.06 -6.09
C ASN A 336 -14.88 -11.23 -7.62
N LYS A 337 -15.23 -10.16 -8.35
CA LYS A 337 -15.43 -10.20 -9.82
C LYS A 337 -14.46 -9.32 -10.60
N CYS A 338 -13.49 -8.72 -9.94
CA CYS A 338 -12.48 -7.85 -10.55
C CYS A 338 -11.16 -8.58 -10.78
N PHE A 339 -10.37 -8.12 -11.76
CA PHE A 339 -9.08 -8.73 -12.09
C PHE A 339 -8.01 -8.51 -11.01
N CYS A 340 -8.10 -7.39 -10.29
CA CYS A 340 -7.15 -7.00 -9.25
C CYS A 340 -7.89 -6.52 -8.00
N ALA A 341 -7.11 -6.29 -6.94
CA ALA A 341 -7.63 -5.93 -5.63
C ALA A 341 -8.28 -4.53 -5.59
N LEU A 342 -8.05 -3.65 -6.57
CA LEU A 342 -8.72 -2.34 -6.66
C LEU A 342 -10.24 -2.48 -6.60
N GLY A 343 -10.80 -3.55 -7.17
CA GLY A 343 -12.24 -3.84 -7.06
C GLY A 343 -12.70 -3.97 -5.61
N GLU A 344 -11.98 -4.75 -4.80
CA GLU A 344 -12.26 -4.92 -3.38
C GLU A 344 -12.03 -3.63 -2.59
N PHE A 345 -10.96 -2.90 -2.89
CA PHE A 345 -10.63 -1.64 -2.24
C PHE A 345 -11.70 -0.59 -2.48
N SER A 346 -12.23 -0.52 -3.71
CA SER A 346 -13.25 0.45 -4.10
C SER A 346 -14.60 0.26 -3.39
N ILE A 347 -14.88 -0.95 -2.88
CA ILE A 347 -16.12 -1.26 -2.19
C ILE A 347 -15.96 -1.30 -0.67
N ALA A 348 -14.73 -1.37 -0.15
CA ALA A 348 -14.46 -1.56 1.27
C ALA A 348 -15.07 -0.45 2.13
N ALA A 349 -14.82 0.82 1.77
CA ALA A 349 -15.39 1.97 2.47
C ALA A 349 -16.91 2.07 2.31
N VAL A 350 -17.46 1.67 1.16
CA VAL A 350 -18.91 1.66 0.91
C VAL A 350 -19.62 0.66 1.82
N LEU A 351 -19.18 -0.60 1.81
CA LEU A 351 -19.80 -1.67 2.59
C LEU A 351 -19.69 -1.40 4.09
N SER A 352 -18.47 -1.12 4.58
CA SER A 352 -18.25 -0.84 6.00
C SER A 352 -18.88 0.48 6.45
N GLY A 353 -18.93 1.49 5.58
CA GLY A 353 -19.60 2.76 5.83
C GLY A 353 -21.10 2.59 6.04
N ILE A 354 -21.77 1.86 5.14
CA ILE A 354 -23.21 1.61 5.25
C ILE A 354 -23.50 0.70 6.46
N ASP A 355 -22.69 -0.34 6.67
CA ASP A 355 -22.95 -1.31 7.74
C ASP A 355 -22.77 -0.72 9.15
N LYS A 356 -21.76 0.14 9.35
CA LYS A 356 -21.42 0.68 10.67
C LYS A 356 -21.96 2.10 10.90
N PHE A 357 -22.18 2.87 9.83
CA PHE A 357 -22.51 4.29 9.91
C PHE A 357 -23.73 4.67 9.05
N ARG A 358 -24.71 3.77 8.89
CA ARG A 358 -25.92 4.03 8.07
C ARG A 358 -26.61 5.35 8.40
N ALA A 359 -26.64 5.73 9.67
CA ALA A 359 -27.25 6.98 10.15
C ALA A 359 -26.67 8.22 9.46
N ASP A 360 -25.38 8.22 9.10
CA ASP A 360 -24.74 9.34 8.39
C ASP A 360 -25.25 9.50 6.96
N PHE A 361 -25.63 8.40 6.31
CA PHE A 361 -26.23 8.38 4.98
C PHE A 361 -27.71 8.78 5.06
N GLU A 362 -28.46 8.22 6.03
CA GLU A 362 -29.87 8.54 6.24
C GLU A 362 -30.10 10.02 6.54
N ALA A 363 -29.21 10.64 7.32
CA ALA A 363 -29.25 12.07 7.65
C ALA A 363 -29.16 13.00 6.42
N ARG A 364 -28.73 12.50 5.25
CA ARG A 364 -28.66 13.27 4.00
C ARG A 364 -29.89 13.11 3.11
N VAL A 365 -30.61 12.01 3.24
CA VAL A 365 -31.76 11.67 2.39
C VAL A 365 -33.11 11.91 3.07
N GLU A 366 -33.12 12.08 4.39
CA GLU A 366 -34.30 12.56 5.13
C GLU A 366 -34.38 14.09 5.07
N LYS A 367 -34.90 14.64 3.97
CA LYS A 367 -35.34 16.04 3.87
C LYS A 367 -36.64 16.19 3.10
#